data_AF-A0A2Z6MC92-F1
#
_entry.id   AF-A0A2Z6MC92-F1
#
_cell.length_a   1.000
_cell.length_b   1.000
_cell.length_c   1.000
_cell.angle_alpha   90.00
_cell.angle_beta   90.00
_cell.angle_gamma   90.00
#
_symmetry.space_group_name_H-M   'P 1'
#
loop_
_entity.id
_entity.type
_entity.pdbx_description
1 polymer ?
#
loop_
_entity_poly.entity_id
_entity_poly.type
_entity_poly.pdbx_seq_one_letter_code
_entity_poly.pdbx_strand_id
1 'polypeptide(L)'
;MKVKQILNTPLIAPTAEDIISWKYTMDDNYTIRSGYNAQIEWAISSSQQSQTSSNYLEGAHIWNKLWQIEAPPKQIYLLRRILHNVIPVTTNLLTKDWYGSALP
;
A
#
# COMPACT_ATOMS: atom_id res chain seq x y z
N MET A 1 22.54 -1.36 17.95
CA MET A 1 22.34 0.11 18.08
C MET A 1 20.90 0.51 18.45
N LYS A 2 19.85 -0.12 17.89
CA LYS A 2 18.44 0.27 18.15
C LYS A 2 17.96 0.17 19.61
N VAL A 3 18.31 -0.88 20.35
CA VAL A 3 17.79 -1.13 21.71
C VAL A 3 18.15 0.00 22.69
N LYS A 4 19.37 0.53 22.62
CA LYS A 4 19.81 1.64 23.49
C LYS A 4 19.06 2.95 23.20
N GLN A 5 18.61 3.15 21.97
CA GLN A 5 17.84 4.34 21.58
C GLN A 5 16.39 4.27 22.09
N ILE A 6 15.80 3.08 22.10
CA ILE A 6 14.46 2.85 22.64
C ILE A 6 14.43 3.17 24.14
N LEU A 7 15.44 2.72 24.90
CA LEU A 7 15.54 2.98 26.34
C LEU A 7 15.77 4.47 26.68
N ASN A 8 16.37 5.24 25.77
CA ASN A 8 16.61 6.68 25.95
C ASN A 8 15.45 7.56 25.49
N THR A 9 14.37 6.98 24.95
CA THR A 9 13.21 7.78 24.52
C THR A 9 12.47 8.26 25.77
N PRO A 10 12.30 9.57 25.98
CA PRO A 10 11.62 10.10 27.15
C PRO A 10 10.16 9.64 27.13
N LEU A 11 9.75 8.91 28.16
CA LEU A 11 8.35 8.53 28.35
C LEU A 11 7.60 9.77 28.86
N ILE A 12 6.73 10.32 28.01
CA ILE A 12 5.82 11.41 28.39
C ILE A 12 4.92 10.89 29.52
N ALA A 13 4.78 11.66 30.58
CA ALA A 13 3.96 11.28 31.73
C ALA A 13 2.50 11.07 31.29
N PRO A 14 1.81 10.03 31.79
CA PRO A 14 0.44 9.68 31.38
C PRO A 14 -0.64 10.70 31.85
N THR A 15 -0.22 11.80 32.48
CA THR A 15 -1.11 12.87 32.94
C THR A 15 -1.37 13.94 31.89
N ALA A 16 -0.74 13.85 30.72
CA ALA A 16 -1.05 14.72 29.59
C ALA A 16 -2.28 14.19 28.86
N GLU A 17 -3.29 15.03 28.68
CA GLU A 17 -4.43 14.70 27.82
C GLU A 17 -3.98 14.63 26.37
N ASP A 18 -4.41 13.59 25.63
CA ASP A 18 -4.11 13.46 24.21
C ASP A 18 -4.81 14.58 23.43
N ILE A 19 -4.04 15.36 22.68
CA ILE A 19 -4.54 16.43 21.82
C ILE A 19 -4.51 15.96 20.37
N ILE A 20 -5.65 16.10 19.68
CA ILE A 20 -5.74 15.90 18.24
C ILE A 20 -5.00 17.06 17.57
N SER A 21 -3.88 16.76 16.91
CA SER A 21 -3.11 17.74 16.13
C SER A 21 -3.15 17.41 14.64
N TRP A 22 -3.28 18.44 13.81
CA TRP A 22 -3.30 18.36 12.36
C TRP A 22 -2.14 19.16 11.76
N LYS A 23 -0.99 18.49 11.69
CA LYS A 23 0.30 18.96 11.15
C LYS A 23 0.33 19.46 9.69
N TYR A 24 -0.77 19.36 8.96
CA TYR A 24 -0.85 19.75 7.55
C TYR A 24 -1.51 21.13 7.35
N THR A 25 -1.91 21.79 8.43
CA THR A 25 -2.44 23.15 8.37
C THR A 25 -1.89 23.95 9.55
N MET A 26 -1.56 25.22 9.34
CA MET A 26 -0.98 26.08 10.38
C MET A 26 -1.96 26.35 11.53
N ASP A 27 -3.25 26.21 11.28
CA ASP A 27 -4.33 26.46 12.24
C ASP A 27 -4.63 25.26 13.16
N ASP A 28 -3.86 24.15 13.05
CA ASP A 28 -3.98 22.87 13.77
C ASP A 28 -5.38 22.21 13.73
N ASN A 29 -6.29 22.76 12.93
CA ASN A 29 -7.66 22.31 12.79
C ASN A 29 -7.80 21.41 11.55
N TYR A 30 -8.36 20.22 11.76
CA TYR A 30 -8.74 19.35 10.67
C TYR A 30 -9.99 19.88 9.97
N THR A 31 -9.93 19.96 8.65
CA THR A 31 -11.10 20.22 7.80
C THR A 31 -11.13 19.17 6.69
N ILE A 32 -12.33 18.90 6.14
CA ILE A 32 -12.47 17.99 4.98
C ILE A 32 -11.57 18.45 3.82
N ARG A 33 -11.46 19.77 3.63
CA ARG A 33 -10.61 20.36 2.60
C ARG A 33 -9.12 20.09 2.84
N SER A 34 -8.64 20.29 4.07
CA SER A 34 -7.23 20.02 4.39
C SER A 34 -6.90 18.54 4.30
N GLY A 35 -7.82 17.66 4.72
CA GLY A 35 -7.69 16.21 4.55
C GLY A 35 -7.63 15.78 3.08
N TYR A 36 -8.51 16.33 2.24
CA TYR A 36 -8.51 16.03 0.80
C TYR A 36 -7.22 16.51 0.11
N ASN A 37 -6.73 17.71 0.47
CA ASN A 37 -5.47 18.23 -0.05
C ASN A 37 -4.27 17.36 0.37
N ALA A 38 -4.24 16.91 1.63
CA ALA A 38 -3.20 15.99 2.13
C ALA A 38 -3.19 14.68 1.36
N GLN A 39 -4.38 14.12 1.06
CA GLN A 39 -4.50 12.91 0.27
C GLN A 39 -3.97 13.08 -1.16
N ILE A 40 -4.23 14.23 -1.79
CA ILE A 40 -3.71 14.55 -3.11
C ILE A 40 -2.18 14.66 -3.08
N GLU A 41 -1.61 15.38 -2.10
CA GLU A 41 -0.16 15.51 -1.96
C GLU A 41 0.51 14.15 -1.72
N TRP A 42 -0.09 13.29 -0.90
CA TRP A 42 0.39 11.92 -0.68
C TRP A 42 0.34 11.08 -1.95
N ALA A 43 -0.70 11.20 -2.75
CA ALA A 43 -0.79 10.51 -4.04
C ALA A 43 0.30 10.99 -5.01
N ILE A 44 0.56 12.29 -5.06
CA ILE A 44 1.60 12.89 -5.92
C ILE A 44 3.00 12.51 -5.45
N SER A 45 3.30 12.63 -4.16
CA SER A 45 4.60 12.25 -3.59
C SER A 45 4.86 10.74 -3.69
N SER A 46 3.82 9.92 -3.49
CA SER A 46 3.91 8.47 -3.75
C SER A 46 4.18 8.16 -5.22
N SER A 47 3.65 8.95 -6.16
CA SER A 47 3.95 8.79 -7.59
C SER A 47 5.41 9.10 -7.93
N GLN A 48 6.05 10.02 -7.20
CA GLN A 48 7.48 10.31 -7.35
C GLN A 48 8.37 9.21 -6.75
N GLN A 49 7.93 8.57 -5.66
CA GLN A 49 8.65 7.44 -5.06
C GLN A 49 8.36 6.08 -5.74
N SER A 50 7.32 6.00 -6.56
CA SER A 50 6.90 4.77 -7.29
C SER A 50 7.44 4.67 -8.71
N GLN A 51 8.51 5.41 -9.06
CA GLN A 51 9.21 5.19 -10.35
C GLN A 51 9.95 3.83 -10.44
N THR A 52 9.80 2.94 -9.45
CA THR A 52 10.13 1.51 -9.56
C THR A 52 8.94 0.62 -9.95
N SER A 53 7.81 1.20 -10.38
CA SER A 53 6.75 0.43 -11.03
C SER A 53 6.31 1.11 -12.34
N SER A 54 7.12 0.90 -13.37
CA SER A 54 6.75 1.09 -14.79
C SER A 54 5.51 0.28 -15.23
N ASN A 55 4.90 -0.51 -14.34
CA ASN A 55 3.79 -1.41 -14.63
C ASN A 55 2.40 -0.74 -14.69
N TYR A 56 2.24 0.52 -14.28
CA TYR A 56 0.92 1.17 -14.29
C TYR A 56 0.38 1.37 -15.72
N LEU A 57 1.23 1.78 -16.66
CA LEU A 57 0.84 1.99 -18.05
C LEU A 57 0.66 0.66 -18.81
N GLU A 58 1.48 -0.34 -18.50
CA GLU A 58 1.43 -1.66 -19.13
C GLU A 58 0.20 -2.48 -18.67
N GLY A 59 -0.21 -2.30 -17.41
CA GLY A 59 -1.41 -2.94 -16.85
C GLY A 59 -2.74 -2.38 -17.37
N ALA A 60 -2.78 -1.10 -17.75
CA ALA A 60 -4.03 -0.44 -18.16
C ALA A 60 -4.71 -1.11 -19.38
N HIS A 61 -3.90 -1.58 -20.34
CA HIS A 61 -4.41 -2.32 -21.52
C HIS A 61 -4.98 -3.69 -21.15
N ILE A 62 -4.33 -4.37 -20.21
CA ILE A 62 -4.76 -5.69 -19.71
C ILE A 62 -6.11 -5.54 -19.01
N TRP A 63 -6.27 -4.52 -18.17
CA TRP A 63 -7.53 -4.26 -17.48
C TRP A 63 -8.65 -3.91 -18.45
N ASN A 64 -8.41 -3.06 -19.45
CA ASN A 64 -9.43 -2.72 -20.45
C ASN A 64 -9.92 -3.96 -21.22
N LYS A 65 -8.99 -4.83 -21.63
CA LYS A 65 -9.36 -6.12 -22.24
C LYS A 65 -10.13 -7.02 -21.29
N LEU A 66 -9.70 -7.12 -20.03
CA LEU A 66 -10.34 -7.97 -19.02
C LEU A 66 -11.79 -7.56 -18.76
N TRP A 67 -12.08 -6.27 -18.74
CA TRP A 67 -13.43 -5.74 -18.54
C TRP A 67 -14.36 -5.96 -19.72
N GLN A 68 -13.83 -6.15 -20.93
CA GLN A 68 -14.58 -6.44 -22.15
C GLN A 68 -14.86 -7.94 -22.35
N ILE A 69 -14.36 -8.82 -21.47
CA ILE A 69 -14.60 -10.26 -21.57
C ILE A 69 -16.05 -10.57 -21.20
N GLU A 70 -16.84 -10.95 -22.20
CA GLU A 70 -18.19 -11.49 -22.01
C GLU A 70 -18.09 -13.00 -21.70
N ALA A 71 -17.76 -13.32 -20.44
CA ALA A 71 -17.67 -14.69 -19.95
C ALA A 71 -18.69 -14.94 -18.84
N PRO A 72 -19.11 -16.21 -18.61
CA PRO A 72 -19.92 -16.57 -17.47
C PRO A 72 -19.33 -16.06 -16.15
N PRO A 73 -20.14 -15.56 -15.19
CA PRO A 73 -19.67 -14.91 -13.96
C PRO A 73 -18.66 -15.73 -13.15
N LYS A 74 -18.78 -17.06 -13.18
CA LYS A 74 -17.88 -18.00 -12.49
C LYS A 74 -16.42 -17.88 -12.98
N GLN A 75 -16.22 -17.66 -14.27
CA GLN A 75 -14.88 -17.55 -14.86
C GLN A 75 -14.25 -16.19 -14.56
N ILE A 76 -15.03 -15.10 -14.64
CA ILE A 76 -14.58 -13.75 -14.32
C ILE A 76 -14.11 -13.68 -12.86
N TYR A 77 -14.86 -14.28 -11.94
CA TYR A 77 -14.47 -14.33 -10.52
C TYR A 77 -13.14 -15.07 -10.32
N LEU A 78 -12.93 -16.19 -11.00
CA LEU A 78 -11.67 -16.93 -10.97
C LEU A 78 -10.51 -16.10 -11.53
N LEU A 79 -10.70 -15.47 -12.69
CA LEU A 79 -9.71 -14.59 -13.33
C LEU A 79 -9.27 -13.45 -12.40
N ARG A 80 -10.22 -12.79 -11.72
CA ARG A 80 -9.89 -11.77 -10.73
C ARG A 80 -9.06 -12.32 -9.59
N ARG A 81 -9.41 -13.50 -9.05
CA ARG A 81 -8.64 -14.14 -7.97
C ARG A 81 -7.21 -14.50 -8.41
N ILE A 82 -7.03 -14.92 -9.65
CA ILE A 82 -5.71 -15.22 -10.23
C ILE A 82 -4.90 -13.93 -10.38
N LEU A 83 -5.48 -12.87 -10.96
CA LEU A 83 -4.81 -11.58 -11.18
C LEU A 83 -4.39 -10.90 -9.87
N HIS A 84 -5.21 -11.02 -8.82
CA HIS A 84 -4.88 -10.49 -7.50
C HIS A 84 -3.96 -11.41 -6.68
N ASN A 85 -3.43 -12.50 -7.27
CA ASN A 85 -2.57 -13.46 -6.59
C ASN A 85 -3.21 -14.08 -5.32
N VAL A 86 -4.55 -14.05 -5.23
CA VAL A 86 -5.32 -14.58 -4.09
C VAL A 86 -5.35 -16.11 -4.10
N ILE A 87 -5.10 -16.71 -5.27
CA ILE A 87 -4.93 -18.15 -5.44
C ILE A 87 -3.43 -18.43 -5.58
N PRO A 88 -2.86 -19.35 -4.80
CA PRO A 88 -1.51 -19.81 -5.02
C PRO A 88 -1.47 -20.58 -6.35
N VAL A 89 -1.06 -19.90 -7.41
CA VAL A 89 -0.69 -20.52 -8.68
C VAL A 89 0.72 -21.11 -8.51
N THR A 90 1.05 -22.17 -9.23
CA THR A 90 2.36 -22.86 -9.13
C THR A 90 3.56 -21.91 -9.27
N THR A 91 3.41 -20.83 -10.05
CA THR A 91 4.38 -19.74 -10.18
C THR A 91 4.63 -18.99 -8.87
N ASN A 92 3.61 -18.79 -8.03
CA ASN A 92 3.72 -18.15 -6.71
C ASN A 92 4.29 -19.08 -5.64
N LEU A 93 4.13 -20.39 -5.82
CA LEU A 93 4.72 -21.38 -4.92
C LEU A 93 6.23 -21.49 -5.17
N LEU A 94 6.64 -21.56 -6.44
CA LEU A 94 8.06 -21.59 -6.84
C LEU A 94 8.82 -20.33 -6.39
N THR A 95 8.19 -19.15 -6.43
CA THR A 95 8.81 -17.92 -5.92
C THR A 95 8.90 -17.86 -4.41
N LYS A 96 8.10 -18.63 -3.66
CA LYS A 96 8.15 -18.66 -2.19
C LYS A 96 9.12 -19.71 -1.66
N ASP A 97 9.22 -20.85 -2.35
CA ASP A 97 10.08 -21.97 -1.93
C ASP A 97 11.58 -21.63 -2.08
N TRP A 98 11.98 -20.83 -3.09
CA TRP A 98 13.39 -20.49 -3.29
C TRP A 98 13.97 -19.57 -2.19
N TYR A 99 13.15 -18.73 -1.54
CA TYR A 99 13.59 -17.92 -0.41
C TYR A 99 13.80 -18.76 0.87
N GLY A 100 13.26 -19.98 0.93
CA GLY A 100 13.39 -20.89 2.08
C GLY A 100 14.58 -21.84 2.01
N SER A 101 15.16 -22.07 0.83
CA SER A 101 16.31 -22.98 0.63
C SER A 101 17.64 -22.28 0.41
N ALA A 102 17.67 -20.94 0.47
CA ALA A 102 18.88 -20.11 0.29
C ALA A 102 19.27 -19.41 1.60
N LEU A 103 19.44 -20.16 2.69
CA LEU A 103 20.18 -19.72 3.87
C LEU A 103 21.10 -20.87 4.30
N PRO A 104 22.42 -20.81 4.01
CA PRO A 104 23.42 -21.51 4.82
C PRO A 104 23.59 -20.85 6.19
#